data_AF-K0S037-F1
#
_entry.id   AF-K0S037-F1
#
_cell.length_a   1.000
_cell.length_b   1.000
_cell.length_c   1.000
_cell.angle_alpha   90.00
_cell.angle_beta   90.00
_cell.angle_gamma   90.00
#
_symmetry.space_group_name_H-M   'P 1'
#
loop_
_entity.id
_entity.type
_entity.pdbx_description
1 polymer ?
#
loop_
_entity_poly.entity_id
_entity_poly.type
_entity_poly.pdbx_seq_one_letter_code
_entity_poly.pdbx_strand_id
1 'polypeptide(L)'
;ERIDAVLNELSRTLGQEALSPLTVDVGNWPVNPFVQGSYSSYWPPLAWTRFGSALLRPEGVIQWCSTEHALKWHGYFEGAIESGMRAAKDVIEGNIGELKEPEPHITLDIWE
;
A
#
# COMPACT_ATOMS: atom_id res chain seq x y z
N GLU A 1 -21.36 -17.89 -11.30
CA GLU A 1 -20.08 -18.60 -11.51
C GLU A 1 -19.04 -18.31 -10.44
N ARG A 2 -18.41 -17.11 -10.39
CA ARG A 2 -17.33 -16.83 -9.40
C ARG A 2 -17.79 -16.93 -7.94
N ILE A 3 -18.93 -16.34 -7.61
CA ILE A 3 -19.51 -16.40 -6.25
C ILE A 3 -19.83 -17.85 -5.89
N ASP A 4 -20.52 -18.58 -6.77
CA ASP A 4 -20.86 -19.99 -6.53
C ASP A 4 -19.61 -20.85 -6.30
N ALA A 5 -18.53 -20.62 -7.07
CA ALA A 5 -17.27 -21.32 -6.87
C ALA A 5 -16.66 -21.05 -5.48
N VAL A 6 -16.68 -19.80 -5.02
CA VAL A 6 -16.20 -19.42 -3.69
C VAL A 6 -17.06 -20.03 -2.58
N LEU A 7 -18.40 -19.94 -2.69
CA LEU A 7 -19.31 -20.50 -1.68
C LEU A 7 -19.19 -22.03 -1.59
N ASN A 8 -19.06 -22.71 -2.73
CA ASN A 8 -18.84 -24.16 -2.77
C ASN A 8 -17.49 -24.56 -2.15
N GLU A 9 -16.46 -23.74 -2.29
CA GLU A 9 -15.18 -24.00 -1.63
C GLU A 9 -15.27 -23.75 -0.12
N LEU A 10 -15.90 -22.65 0.29
CA LEU A 10 -16.14 -22.35 1.70
C LEU A 10 -16.97 -23.45 2.38
N SER A 11 -17.95 -24.05 1.69
CA SER A 11 -18.79 -25.09 2.28
C SER A 11 -18.03 -26.39 2.60
N ARG A 12 -16.90 -26.66 1.91
CA ARG A 12 -16.04 -27.80 2.23
C ARG A 12 -15.41 -27.70 3.61
N THR A 13 -15.12 -26.48 4.07
CA THR A 13 -14.45 -26.23 5.35
C THR A 13 -15.42 -25.77 6.44
N LEU A 14 -16.38 -24.92 6.08
CA LEU A 14 -17.31 -24.27 7.00
C LEU A 14 -18.69 -24.95 7.07
N GLY A 15 -18.94 -25.94 6.21
CA GLY A 15 -20.21 -26.68 6.14
C GLY A 15 -21.23 -26.04 5.19
N GLN A 16 -22.37 -26.73 5.03
CA GLN A 16 -23.36 -26.41 4.00
C GLN A 16 -24.01 -25.02 4.18
N GLU A 17 -24.02 -24.48 5.40
CA GLU A 17 -24.56 -23.14 5.70
C GLU A 17 -23.84 -22.04 4.92
N ALA A 18 -22.56 -22.22 4.56
CA ALA A 18 -21.80 -21.27 3.76
C ALA A 18 -22.41 -21.02 2.36
N LEU A 19 -23.29 -21.91 1.87
CA LEU A 19 -24.00 -21.72 0.61
C LEU A 19 -25.17 -20.72 0.68
N SER A 20 -25.53 -20.26 1.89
CA SER A 20 -26.65 -19.33 2.11
C SER A 20 -26.17 -18.04 2.79
N PRO A 21 -25.32 -17.23 2.14
CA PRO A 21 -24.84 -15.98 2.72
C PRO A 21 -25.97 -14.94 2.85
N LEU A 22 -25.89 -14.09 3.87
CA LEU A 22 -26.79 -12.93 4.01
C LEU A 22 -26.51 -11.87 2.94
N THR A 23 -25.23 -11.56 2.72
CA THR A 23 -24.75 -10.65 1.68
C THR A 23 -23.43 -11.16 1.10
N VAL A 24 -23.16 -10.79 -0.15
CA VAL A 24 -21.88 -11.03 -0.82
C VAL A 24 -21.50 -9.76 -1.55
N ASP A 25 -20.42 -9.12 -1.10
CA ASP A 25 -19.84 -7.93 -1.71
C ASP A 25 -18.52 -8.28 -2.39
N VAL A 26 -18.37 -7.89 -3.66
CA VAL A 26 -17.18 -8.20 -4.45
C VAL A 26 -16.57 -6.92 -4.99
N GLY A 27 -15.34 -6.63 -4.56
CA GLY A 27 -14.51 -5.56 -5.10
C GLY A 27 -13.58 -6.09 -6.20
N ASN A 28 -13.47 -5.35 -7.29
CA ASN A 28 -12.47 -5.61 -8.34
C ASN A 28 -11.55 -4.39 -8.45
N TRP A 29 -10.35 -4.48 -7.88
CA TRP A 29 -9.43 -3.35 -7.81
C TRP A 29 -8.81 -2.95 -9.16
N PRO A 30 -8.36 -3.89 -10.02
CA PRO A 30 -7.82 -3.55 -11.34
C PRO A 30 -8.72 -2.72 -12.24
N VAL A 31 -10.04 -2.78 -12.08
CA VAL A 31 -10.97 -2.02 -12.94
C VAL A 31 -11.18 -0.57 -12.47
N ASN A 32 -10.74 -0.21 -11.27
CA ASN A 32 -10.79 1.17 -10.82
C ASN A 32 -9.67 1.97 -11.53
N PRO A 33 -9.98 3.02 -12.31
CA PRO A 33 -9.00 3.73 -13.12
C PRO A 33 -7.95 4.49 -12.28
N PHE A 34 -8.23 4.75 -11.00
CA PHE A 34 -7.30 5.41 -10.09
C PHE A 34 -6.44 4.43 -9.29
N VAL A 35 -6.87 3.17 -9.16
CA VAL A 35 -6.14 2.15 -8.39
C VAL A 35 -5.39 1.19 -9.32
N GLN A 36 -6.02 0.74 -10.41
CA GLN A 36 -5.46 -0.09 -11.49
C GLN A 36 -4.83 -1.43 -11.05
N GLY A 37 -4.95 -1.79 -9.77
CA GLY A 37 -4.34 -2.98 -9.18
C GLY A 37 -4.58 -3.05 -7.67
N SER A 38 -3.98 -4.02 -7.01
CA SER A 38 -4.03 -4.18 -5.55
C SER A 38 -2.97 -5.21 -5.13
N TYR A 39 -2.49 -5.24 -3.89
CA TYR A 39 -2.69 -4.24 -2.82
C TYR A 39 -1.57 -3.19 -2.78
N SER A 40 -0.45 -3.47 -3.45
CA SER A 40 0.73 -2.62 -3.57
C SER A 40 1.29 -2.79 -4.97
N SER A 41 2.09 -1.83 -5.41
CA SER A 41 2.94 -1.97 -6.59
C SER A 41 3.97 -3.08 -6.35
N TYR A 42 4.30 -3.83 -7.39
CA TYR A 42 5.38 -4.81 -7.36
C TYR A 42 6.49 -4.43 -8.34
N TRP A 43 7.70 -4.86 -8.05
CA TRP A 43 8.87 -4.60 -8.88
C TRP A 43 9.19 -5.81 -9.75
N PRO A 44 9.18 -5.69 -11.08
CA PRO A 44 9.64 -6.78 -11.95
C PRO A 44 11.16 -6.99 -11.79
N PRO A 45 11.70 -8.10 -12.31
CA PRO A 45 13.14 -8.37 -12.25
C PRO A 45 13.97 -7.17 -12.69
N LEU A 46 15.03 -6.87 -11.93
CA LEU A 46 15.95 -5.75 -12.14
C LEU A 46 15.38 -4.34 -11.93
N ALA A 47 14.06 -4.17 -11.73
CA ALA A 47 13.51 -2.83 -11.54
C ALA A 47 14.03 -2.18 -10.25
N TRP A 48 14.09 -2.95 -9.15
CA TRP A 48 14.59 -2.45 -7.88
C TRP A 48 16.05 -2.00 -7.95
N THR A 49 16.94 -2.83 -8.50
CA THR A 49 18.37 -2.51 -8.53
C THR A 49 18.73 -1.43 -9.55
N ARG A 50 17.92 -1.25 -10.61
CA ARG A 50 18.14 -0.19 -11.61
C ARG A 50 17.48 1.14 -11.27
N PHE A 51 16.31 1.11 -10.63
CA PHE A 51 15.45 2.29 -10.47
C PHE A 51 15.02 2.57 -9.03
N GLY A 52 15.33 1.71 -8.06
CA GLY A 52 14.91 1.90 -6.67
C GLY A 52 15.38 3.23 -6.05
N SER A 53 16.57 3.71 -6.42
CA SER A 53 17.08 5.02 -5.97
C SER A 53 16.34 6.21 -6.59
N ALA A 54 15.72 6.03 -7.76
CA ALA A 54 14.91 7.07 -8.39
C ALA A 54 13.52 7.17 -7.75
N LEU A 55 12.99 6.07 -7.21
CA LEU A 55 11.69 6.05 -6.54
C LEU A 55 11.65 7.05 -5.39
N LEU A 56 12.66 7.05 -4.53
CA LEU A 56 12.66 7.92 -3.36
C LEU A 56 13.00 9.37 -3.69
N ARG A 57 13.63 9.64 -4.84
CA ARG A 57 14.24 10.95 -5.11
C ARG A 57 13.17 12.03 -5.35
N PRO A 58 13.16 13.13 -4.59
CA PRO A 58 12.32 14.29 -4.88
C PRO A 58 12.72 14.94 -6.20
N GLU A 59 11.80 15.65 -6.85
CA GLU A 59 12.07 16.35 -8.12
C GLU A 59 11.74 17.84 -7.99
N GLY A 60 12.76 18.69 -7.92
CA GLY A 60 12.61 20.13 -7.72
C GLY A 60 11.81 20.43 -6.44
N VAL A 61 10.59 20.98 -6.61
CA VAL A 61 9.69 21.30 -5.49
C VAL A 61 8.71 20.17 -5.14
N ILE A 62 8.80 19.03 -5.84
CA ILE A 62 7.88 17.91 -5.69
C ILE A 62 8.46 16.92 -4.68
N GLN A 63 7.70 16.67 -3.61
CA GLN A 63 7.97 15.61 -2.64
C GLN A 63 7.00 14.44 -2.89
N TRP A 64 7.54 13.22 -2.88
CA TRP A 64 6.75 12.01 -3.12
C TRP A 64 6.34 11.34 -1.81
N CYS A 65 5.08 10.89 -1.75
CA CYS A 65 4.57 10.05 -0.67
C CYS A 65 3.64 8.98 -1.23
N SER A 66 3.68 7.81 -0.61
CA SER A 66 2.81 6.64 -0.84
C SER A 66 3.36 5.51 0.02
N THR A 67 2.60 4.43 0.17
CA THR A 67 3.09 3.25 0.89
C THR A 67 4.37 2.67 0.26
N GLU A 68 4.55 2.79 -1.06
CA GLU A 68 5.77 2.39 -1.76
C GLU A 68 6.99 3.27 -1.42
N HIS A 69 6.78 4.48 -0.91
CA HIS A 69 7.84 5.40 -0.46
C HIS A 69 8.13 5.30 1.03
N ALA A 70 7.41 4.45 1.75
CA ALA A 70 7.72 4.17 3.14
C ALA A 70 9.11 3.55 3.26
N LEU A 71 9.69 3.48 4.45
CA LEU A 71 10.90 2.65 4.69
C LEU A 71 10.60 1.40 5.51
N LYS A 72 9.42 1.37 6.11
CA LYS A 72 8.86 0.23 6.82
C LYS A 72 7.42 0.05 6.35
N TRP A 73 6.91 -1.17 6.42
CA TRP A 73 5.50 -1.48 6.10
C TRP A 73 5.08 -1.07 4.68
N HIS A 74 5.99 -1.24 3.71
CA HIS A 74 5.68 -1.05 2.29
C HIS A 74 4.46 -1.88 1.87
N GLY A 75 3.51 -1.23 1.20
CA GLY A 75 2.27 -1.84 0.73
C GLY A 75 1.12 -1.82 1.74
N TYR A 76 1.32 -1.24 2.93
CA TYR A 76 0.33 -1.14 3.99
C TYR A 76 -0.03 0.31 4.33
N PHE A 77 -1.08 0.50 5.12
CA PHE A 77 -1.56 1.82 5.53
C PHE A 77 -0.52 2.57 6.37
N GLU A 78 0.23 1.86 7.21
CA GLU A 78 1.31 2.38 8.04
C GLU A 78 2.37 3.08 7.20
N GLY A 79 2.78 2.45 6.09
CA GLY A 79 3.74 3.04 5.17
C GLY A 79 3.18 4.29 4.46
N ALA A 80 1.89 4.29 4.13
CA ALA A 80 1.24 5.47 3.54
C ALA A 80 1.22 6.65 4.53
N ILE A 81 0.90 6.38 5.79
CA ILE A 81 0.88 7.39 6.86
C ILE A 81 2.29 7.91 7.13
N GLU A 82 3.27 7.03 7.33
CA GLU A 82 4.66 7.39 7.61
C GLU A 82 5.24 8.29 6.51
N SER A 83 5.16 7.83 5.25
CA SER A 83 5.71 8.59 4.12
C SER A 83 5.00 9.92 3.90
N GLY A 84 3.68 9.98 4.11
CA GLY A 84 2.90 11.21 4.01
C GLY A 84 3.29 12.24 5.08
N MET A 85 3.42 11.80 6.34
CA MET A 85 3.87 12.67 7.42
C MET A 85 5.30 13.16 7.20
N ARG A 86 6.21 12.29 6.73
CA ARG A 86 7.59 12.65 6.40
C ARG A 86 7.64 13.72 5.31
N ALA A 87 6.96 13.46 4.18
CA ALA A 87 6.91 14.41 3.07
C ALA A 87 6.31 15.77 3.50
N ALA A 88 5.26 15.77 4.34
CA ALA A 88 4.68 16.99 4.87
C ALA A 88 5.66 17.76 5.78
N LYS A 89 6.39 17.05 6.66
CA LYS A 89 7.43 17.65 7.52
C LYS A 89 8.52 18.30 6.67
N ASP A 90 9.01 17.62 5.63
CA ASP A 90 10.05 18.14 4.74
C ASP A 90 9.60 19.43 4.03
N VAL A 91 8.33 19.50 3.62
CA VAL A 91 7.76 20.73 3.03
C VAL A 91 7.68 21.87 4.06
N ILE A 92 7.20 21.59 5.29
CA ILE A 92 7.03 22.60 6.34
C ILE A 92 8.39 23.18 6.79
N GLU A 93 9.40 22.33 6.91
CA GLU A 93 10.74 22.72 7.36
C GLU A 93 11.60 23.33 6.24
N GLY A 94 11.12 23.34 5.00
CA GLY A 94 11.87 23.84 3.85
C GLY A 94 12.98 22.89 3.38
N ASN A 95 12.92 21.61 3.76
CA ASN A 95 13.85 20.55 3.33
C ASN A 95 13.47 19.98 1.94
N ILE A 96 12.87 20.80 1.09
CA ILE A 96 12.34 20.36 -0.21
C ILE A 96 13.52 19.94 -1.10
N GLY A 97 13.51 18.70 -1.59
CA GLY A 97 14.64 18.13 -2.34
C GLY A 97 15.56 17.21 -1.54
N GLU A 98 15.39 17.13 -0.21
CA GLU A 98 16.18 16.24 0.64
C GLU A 98 15.41 14.97 0.98
N LEU A 99 16.09 13.83 0.87
CA LEU A 99 15.66 12.58 1.50
C LEU A 99 16.35 12.48 2.85
N LYS A 100 15.61 12.77 3.92
CA LYS A 100 16.09 12.48 5.27
C LYS A 100 15.74 11.05 5.63
N GLU A 101 16.72 10.32 6.18
CA GLU A 101 16.39 9.04 6.79
C GLU A 101 15.35 9.28 7.90
N PRO A 102 14.35 8.41 8.02
CA PRO A 102 13.31 8.54 9.01
C PRO A 102 13.99 8.43 10.37
N GLU A 103 13.63 9.36 11.25
CA GLU A 103 13.95 9.25 12.66
C GLU A 103 13.54 7.83 13.15
N PRO A 104 14.45 7.07 13.78
CA PRO A 104 14.24 5.63 14.06
C PRO A 104 13.00 5.29 14.90
N HIS A 105 12.32 6.30 15.45
CA HIS A 105 11.30 6.23 16.49
C HIS A 105 9.88 6.59 16.07
N ILE A 106 9.57 6.83 14.78
CA ILE A 106 8.16 6.89 14.34
C ILE A 106 7.66 5.47 14.03
N THR A 107 7.75 4.57 15.02
CA THR A 107 6.72 3.55 15.16
C THR A 107 5.53 4.28 15.76
N LEU A 108 4.55 4.59 14.93
CA LEU A 108 3.21 4.72 15.47
C LEU A 108 2.93 3.36 16.14
N ASP A 109 2.93 3.29 17.46
CA ASP A 109 2.38 2.15 18.20
C ASP A 109 0.87 2.18 17.97
N ILE A 110 0.46 1.83 16.76
CA ILE A 110 -0.95 1.63 16.34
C ILE A 110 -1.53 0.31 16.88
N TRP A 111 -0.83 -0.33 17.81
CA TRP A 111 -1.22 -1.58 18.46
C TRP A 111 -1.36 -1.46 19.99
N GLU A 112 -1.31 -0.24 20.55
CA GLU A 112 -1.79 0.08 21.92
C GLU A 112 -3.21 0.65 21.88
#